data_AF-A0A496Z4H4-F1
#
_entry.id   AF-A0A496Z4H4-F1
#
_cell.length_a   1.000
_cell.length_b   1.000
_cell.length_c   1.000
_cell.angle_alpha   90.00
_cell.angle_beta   90.00
_cell.angle_gamma   90.00
#
_symmetry.space_group_name_H-M   'P 1'
#
loop_
_entity.id
_entity.type
_entity.pdbx_description
1 polymer ?
#
loop_
_entity_poly.entity_id
_entity_poly.type
_entity_poly.pdbx_seq_one_letter_code
_entity_poly.pdbx_strand_id
1 'polypeptide(L)'
;MGRGKDPKQLGKLMSYILGRRPDEFGLVPDDQGFVRLKELLKAITEEPRWGYVRKSHIHEVLMTSSEEPFVLKDDKIKATCQDDALNPEEGIAPPKLLYHCVRRRAYPVVCQHGIIPLGQARVFLATTQELAQRMGKRRDPAPVLLTIQAQRAFEAGVKFSKQGEFIYITDHVPVGYFTGPPLPKEKREAPKPKKEPVAHRAGVLPYSSASRPGSRPVIPEERPGSFTFDMERSRTLQQQRLRRKGLKKEIAWKKDVRRLRRKRER
;
A
#
# COMPACT_ATOMS: atom_id res chain seq x y z
N MET A 1 -16.55 0.28 34.05
CA MET A 1 -16.26 -1.17 33.87
C MET A 1 -15.93 -1.42 32.41
N GLY A 2 -14.65 -1.58 32.09
CA GLY A 2 -14.25 -1.96 30.73
C GLY A 2 -14.61 -3.42 30.53
N ARG A 3 -15.52 -3.73 29.58
CA ARG A 3 -15.83 -5.10 29.20
C ARG A 3 -14.51 -5.83 28.92
N GLY A 4 -14.15 -6.77 29.80
CA GLY A 4 -13.10 -7.74 29.55
C GLY A 4 -13.39 -8.38 28.21
N LYS A 5 -12.41 -8.31 27.32
CA LYS A 5 -12.57 -8.67 25.92
C LYS A 5 -12.32 -10.16 25.84
N ASP A 6 -13.36 -10.94 25.52
CA ASP A 6 -13.25 -12.39 25.51
C ASP A 6 -12.48 -12.86 24.27
N PRO A 7 -11.28 -13.47 24.40
CA PRO A 7 -10.55 -14.04 23.26
C PRO A 7 -11.38 -15.11 22.55
N LYS A 8 -12.28 -15.80 23.27
CA LYS A 8 -13.25 -16.76 22.72
C LYS A 8 -14.19 -16.14 21.69
N GLN A 9 -14.67 -14.91 21.93
CA GLN A 9 -15.55 -14.22 20.98
C GLN A 9 -14.80 -13.83 19.70
N LEU A 10 -13.52 -13.43 19.84
CA LEU A 10 -12.65 -13.13 18.70
C LEU A 10 -12.35 -14.40 17.89
N GLY A 11 -12.10 -15.53 18.56
CA GLY A 11 -11.94 -16.84 17.92
C GLY A 11 -13.15 -17.20 17.07
N LYS A 12 -14.34 -17.17 17.66
CA LYS A 12 -15.61 -17.45 16.94
C LYS A 12 -15.81 -16.56 15.72
N LEU A 13 -15.47 -15.26 15.83
CA LEU A 13 -15.51 -14.35 14.69
C LEU A 13 -14.49 -14.75 13.62
N MET A 14 -13.25 -15.04 14.01
CA MET A 14 -12.20 -15.46 13.08
C MET A 14 -12.57 -16.74 12.35
N SER A 15 -13.19 -17.71 13.03
CA SER A 15 -13.68 -18.94 12.41
C SER A 15 -14.85 -18.71 11.47
N TYR A 16 -15.75 -17.77 11.78
CA TYR A 16 -16.78 -17.36 10.83
C TYR A 16 -16.17 -16.73 9.57
N ILE A 17 -15.24 -15.79 9.73
CA ILE A 17 -14.60 -15.08 8.61
C ILE A 17 -13.79 -16.04 7.74
N LEU A 18 -12.90 -16.84 8.34
CA LEU A 18 -11.96 -17.69 7.61
C LEU A 18 -12.57 -19.02 7.15
N GLY A 19 -13.60 -19.49 7.84
CA GLY A 19 -14.20 -20.80 7.62
C GLY A 19 -15.51 -20.78 6.83
N ARG A 20 -16.31 -19.70 6.90
CA ARG A 20 -17.64 -19.66 6.27
C ARG A 20 -17.79 -18.58 5.21
N ARG A 21 -17.52 -17.32 5.54
CA ARG A 21 -17.80 -16.17 4.64
C ARG A 21 -16.70 -15.11 4.68
N PRO A 22 -15.54 -15.37 4.07
CA PRO A 22 -14.47 -14.37 3.93
C PRO A 22 -14.87 -13.26 2.95
N ASP A 23 -15.74 -13.57 1.99
CA ASP A 23 -16.23 -12.69 0.93
C ASP A 23 -17.05 -11.50 1.46
N GLU A 24 -17.87 -11.73 2.49
CA GLU A 24 -18.63 -10.69 3.20
C GLU A 24 -17.71 -9.59 3.76
N PHE A 25 -16.50 -9.98 4.17
CA PHE A 25 -15.48 -9.08 4.69
C PHE A 25 -14.51 -8.61 3.60
N GLY A 26 -14.74 -8.91 2.32
CA GLY A 26 -13.84 -8.51 1.24
C GLY A 26 -12.47 -9.17 1.33
N LEU A 27 -12.41 -10.38 1.91
CA LEU A 27 -11.20 -11.20 1.98
C LEU A 27 -11.33 -12.30 0.94
N VAL A 28 -10.24 -12.54 0.21
CA VAL A 28 -10.18 -13.60 -0.79
C VAL A 28 -9.08 -14.57 -0.35
N PRO A 29 -9.40 -15.82 -0.02
CA PRO A 29 -8.40 -16.83 0.26
C PRO A 29 -7.62 -17.18 -1.02
N ASP A 30 -6.34 -17.49 -0.86
CA ASP A 30 -5.51 -18.06 -1.92
C ASP A 30 -5.99 -19.51 -2.24
N ASP A 31 -5.45 -20.17 -3.28
CA ASP A 31 -5.83 -21.53 -3.69
C ASP A 31 -5.70 -22.59 -2.57
N GLN A 32 -4.82 -22.32 -1.58
CA GLN A 32 -4.64 -23.17 -0.41
C GLN A 32 -5.55 -22.81 0.78
N GLY A 33 -6.44 -21.81 0.63
CA GLY A 33 -7.33 -21.32 1.67
C GLY A 33 -6.72 -20.26 2.60
N PHE A 34 -5.53 -19.74 2.29
CA PHE A 34 -4.82 -18.80 3.17
C PHE A 34 -5.22 -17.35 2.90
N VAL A 35 -5.37 -16.57 3.97
CA VAL A 35 -5.61 -15.13 3.92
C VAL A 35 -4.45 -14.39 4.58
N ARG A 36 -4.06 -13.24 4.04
CA ARG A 36 -3.00 -12.40 4.65
C ARG A 36 -3.45 -11.86 6.00
N LEU A 37 -2.64 -12.05 7.04
CA LEU A 37 -2.94 -11.61 8.41
C LEU A 37 -3.18 -10.09 8.49
N LYS A 38 -2.46 -9.30 7.69
CA LYS A 38 -2.65 -7.84 7.61
C LYS A 38 -4.01 -7.45 7.05
N GLU A 39 -4.55 -8.24 6.11
CA GLU A 39 -5.86 -7.98 5.51
C GLU A 39 -6.97 -8.43 6.45
N LEU A 40 -6.83 -9.59 7.09
CA LEU A 40 -7.73 -10.05 8.14
C LEU A 40 -7.81 -9.05 9.29
N LEU A 41 -6.66 -8.56 9.79
CA LEU A 41 -6.63 -7.59 10.88
C LEU A 41 -7.39 -6.32 10.50
N LYS A 42 -7.19 -5.81 9.28
CA LYS A 42 -7.91 -4.62 8.80
C LYS A 42 -9.41 -4.88 8.71
N ALA A 43 -9.82 -6.02 8.15
CA ALA A 43 -11.22 -6.42 8.06
C ALA A 43 -11.89 -6.49 9.44
N ILE A 44 -11.23 -7.12 10.42
CA ILE A 44 -11.75 -7.20 11.79
C ILE A 44 -11.84 -5.81 12.42
N THR A 45 -10.84 -4.94 12.25
CA THR A 45 -10.87 -3.59 12.85
C THR A 45 -11.93 -2.67 12.24
N GLU A 46 -12.42 -2.98 11.04
CA GLU A 46 -13.55 -2.25 10.42
C GLU A 46 -14.89 -2.60 11.08
N GLU A 47 -14.99 -3.77 11.71
CA GLU A 47 -16.24 -4.22 12.31
C GLU A 47 -16.57 -3.46 13.61
N PRO A 48 -17.85 -3.10 13.81
CA PRO A 48 -18.28 -2.47 15.04
C PRO A 48 -17.97 -3.42 16.20
N ARG A 49 -17.43 -2.87 17.29
CA ARG A 49 -16.93 -3.57 18.49
C ARG A 49 -15.50 -4.10 18.41
N TRP A 50 -14.88 -4.19 17.23
CA TRP A 50 -13.55 -4.82 17.07
C TRP A 50 -12.42 -3.87 16.68
N GLY A 51 -12.67 -2.55 16.64
CA GLY A 51 -11.66 -1.54 16.29
C GLY A 51 -10.41 -1.47 17.20
N TYR A 52 -10.42 -2.14 18.36
CA TYR A 52 -9.25 -2.23 19.25
C TYR A 52 -8.33 -3.43 18.94
N VAL A 53 -8.75 -4.35 18.05
CA VAL A 53 -8.02 -5.58 17.78
C VAL A 53 -6.65 -5.24 17.16
N ARG A 54 -5.65 -6.01 17.58
CA ARG A 54 -4.24 -5.86 17.19
C ARG A 54 -3.69 -7.25 16.91
N LYS A 55 -2.55 -7.31 16.22
CA LYS A 55 -1.86 -8.58 15.95
C LYS A 55 -1.66 -9.42 17.22
N SER A 56 -1.36 -8.79 18.37
CA SER A 56 -1.21 -9.48 19.66
C SER A 56 -2.46 -10.26 20.09
N HIS A 57 -3.66 -9.67 19.93
CA HIS A 57 -4.92 -10.34 20.29
C HIS A 57 -5.20 -11.54 19.38
N ILE A 58 -4.83 -11.46 18.10
CA ILE A 58 -4.94 -12.60 17.18
C ILE A 58 -4.01 -13.74 17.64
N HIS A 59 -2.77 -13.43 18.01
CA HIS A 59 -1.85 -14.43 18.55
C HIS A 59 -2.35 -15.05 19.87
N GLU A 60 -2.98 -14.27 20.75
CA GLU A 60 -3.58 -14.79 21.99
C GLU A 60 -4.68 -15.81 21.69
N VAL A 61 -5.55 -15.54 20.70
CA VAL A 61 -6.56 -16.50 20.23
C VAL A 61 -5.90 -17.77 19.70
N LEU A 62 -4.86 -17.66 18.87
CA LEU A 62 -4.13 -18.82 18.35
C LEU A 62 -3.53 -19.71 19.46
N MET A 63 -3.15 -19.13 20.60
CA MET A 63 -2.57 -19.86 21.73
C MET A 63 -3.61 -20.44 22.69
N THR A 64 -4.79 -19.82 22.78
CA THR A 64 -5.82 -20.14 23.78
C THR A 64 -6.94 -21.02 23.19
N SER A 65 -7.16 -20.97 21.88
CA SER A 65 -8.25 -21.68 21.22
C SER A 65 -7.93 -23.16 21.06
N SER A 66 -8.43 -23.98 21.99
CA SER A 66 -8.40 -25.44 21.88
C SER A 66 -9.43 -26.02 20.90
N GLU A 67 -10.48 -25.26 20.54
CA GLU A 67 -11.64 -25.76 19.77
C GLU A 67 -11.61 -25.43 18.27
N GLU A 68 -10.80 -24.45 17.83
CA GLU A 68 -10.79 -23.96 16.45
C GLU A 68 -9.35 -23.91 15.92
N PRO A 69 -8.87 -24.95 15.21
CA PRO A 69 -7.49 -24.99 14.78
C PRO A 69 -7.28 -24.01 13.62
N PHE A 70 -6.60 -22.91 13.90
CA PHE A 70 -6.10 -21.98 12.89
C PHE A 70 -4.64 -22.33 12.55
N VAL A 71 -4.31 -22.32 11.28
CA VAL A 71 -2.94 -22.51 10.79
C VAL A 71 -2.35 -21.16 10.41
N LEU A 72 -1.28 -20.76 11.07
CA LEU A 72 -0.52 -19.55 10.74
C LEU A 72 0.80 -19.94 10.06
N LYS A 73 1.03 -19.45 8.84
CA LYS A 73 2.27 -19.67 8.07
C LYS A 73 2.69 -18.36 7.40
N ASP A 74 3.89 -17.86 7.70
CA ASP A 74 4.51 -16.71 7.02
C ASP A 74 3.59 -15.47 6.90
N ASP A 75 2.96 -15.04 8.00
CA ASP A 75 1.97 -13.95 8.05
C ASP A 75 0.68 -14.22 7.24
N LYS A 76 0.41 -15.46 6.86
CA LYS A 76 -0.89 -15.91 6.34
C LYS A 76 -1.57 -16.82 7.34
N ILE A 77 -2.89 -16.71 7.44
CA ILE A 77 -3.72 -17.48 8.36
C ILE A 77 -4.82 -18.19 7.58
N LYS A 78 -5.10 -19.43 7.98
CA LYS A 78 -6.16 -20.28 7.45
C LYS A 78 -6.91 -20.91 8.62
N ALA A 79 -8.21 -21.12 8.49
CA ALA A 79 -8.96 -22.02 9.37
C ALA A 79 -8.86 -23.46 8.85
N THR A 80 -8.69 -24.43 9.75
CA THR A 80 -8.64 -25.85 9.34
C THR A 80 -10.01 -26.33 8.85
N CYS A 81 -11.08 -25.85 9.48
CA CYS A 81 -12.45 -26.09 9.04
C CYS A 81 -12.87 -24.99 8.06
N GLN A 82 -12.55 -25.18 6.78
CA GLN A 82 -13.07 -24.36 5.69
C GLN A 82 -14.25 -25.05 5.04
N ASP A 83 -15.30 -24.29 4.78
CA ASP A 83 -16.42 -24.74 3.98
C ASP A 83 -15.96 -24.89 2.51
N ASP A 84 -16.31 -25.99 1.86
CA ASP A 84 -15.90 -26.27 0.47
C ASP A 84 -16.46 -25.24 -0.51
N ALA A 85 -17.54 -24.55 -0.12
CA ALA A 85 -18.14 -23.42 -0.83
C ALA A 85 -17.22 -22.18 -0.96
N LEU A 86 -16.03 -22.22 -0.34
CA LEU A 86 -15.01 -21.18 -0.49
C LEU A 86 -14.13 -21.34 -1.72
N ASN A 87 -14.21 -22.46 -2.42
CA ASN A 87 -13.44 -22.67 -3.64
C ASN A 87 -14.01 -21.85 -4.81
N PRO A 88 -13.16 -21.33 -5.72
CA PRO A 88 -13.63 -20.58 -6.87
C PRO A 88 -14.46 -21.48 -7.80
N GLU A 89 -15.71 -21.09 -8.05
CA GLU A 89 -16.56 -21.72 -9.05
C GLU A 89 -16.29 -21.08 -10.41
N GLU A 90 -15.69 -21.85 -11.32
CA GLU A 90 -15.35 -21.37 -12.66
C GLU A 90 -16.54 -21.39 -13.61
N GLY A 91 -16.59 -20.44 -14.56
CA GLY A 91 -17.56 -20.46 -15.65
C GLY A 91 -18.95 -19.91 -15.30
N ILE A 92 -19.11 -19.27 -14.15
CA ILE A 92 -20.36 -18.63 -13.77
C ILE A 92 -20.52 -17.29 -14.48
N ALA A 93 -21.69 -17.09 -15.10
CA ALA A 93 -22.06 -15.84 -15.72
C ALA A 93 -22.10 -14.72 -14.67
N PRO A 94 -21.29 -13.65 -14.79
CA PRO A 94 -21.28 -12.56 -13.83
C PRO A 94 -22.55 -11.71 -13.95
N PRO A 95 -22.89 -10.92 -12.92
CA PRO A 95 -23.95 -9.93 -13.01
C PRO A 95 -23.62 -8.84 -14.04
N LYS A 96 -24.61 -8.02 -14.40
CA LYS A 96 -24.45 -6.92 -15.38
C LYS A 96 -23.28 -5.99 -15.05
N LEU A 97 -23.17 -5.63 -13.77
CA LEU A 97 -22.19 -4.70 -13.25
C LEU A 97 -21.45 -5.31 -12.07
N LEU A 98 -20.13 -5.11 -12.06
CA LEU A 98 -19.26 -5.39 -10.93
C LEU A 98 -18.45 -4.13 -10.61
N TYR A 99 -17.86 -4.10 -9.42
CA TYR A 99 -17.13 -2.93 -8.94
C TYR A 99 -15.71 -3.31 -8.51
N HIS A 100 -14.77 -2.44 -8.86
CA HIS A 100 -13.38 -2.59 -8.45
C HIS A 100 -12.81 -1.26 -8.00
N CYS A 101 -11.97 -1.28 -6.97
CA CYS A 101 -11.28 -0.09 -6.52
C CYS A 101 -9.80 -0.16 -6.84
N VAL A 102 -9.31 0.84 -7.55
CA VAL A 102 -7.89 0.98 -7.89
C VAL A 102 -7.25 2.08 -7.04
N ARG A 103 -5.94 1.95 -6.79
CA ARG A 103 -5.16 3.01 -6.14
C ARG A 103 -5.16 4.26 -7.03
N ARG A 104 -5.22 5.44 -6.43
CA ARG A 104 -5.25 6.70 -7.19
C ARG A 104 -4.07 6.86 -8.14
N ARG A 105 -2.89 6.38 -7.73
CA ARG A 105 -1.66 6.41 -8.56
C ARG A 105 -1.68 5.39 -9.71
N ALA A 106 -2.41 4.29 -9.57
CA ALA A 106 -2.50 3.25 -10.58
C ALA A 106 -3.58 3.57 -11.63
N TYR A 107 -4.51 4.47 -11.33
CA TYR A 107 -5.63 4.77 -12.20
C TYR A 107 -5.26 5.21 -13.62
N PRO A 108 -4.25 6.11 -13.84
CA PRO A 108 -3.83 6.46 -15.20
C PRO A 108 -3.34 5.27 -16.03
N VAL A 109 -2.61 4.35 -15.39
CA VAL A 109 -2.08 3.14 -16.02
C VAL A 109 -3.22 2.17 -16.37
N VAL A 110 -4.19 2.02 -15.46
CA VAL A 110 -5.38 1.20 -15.68
C VAL A 110 -6.22 1.73 -16.84
N CYS A 111 -6.35 3.06 -16.99
CA CYS A 111 -7.03 3.65 -18.15
C CYS A 111 -6.35 3.33 -19.49
N GLN A 112 -5.03 3.12 -19.50
CA GLN A 112 -4.26 2.85 -20.72
C GLN A 112 -4.18 1.35 -21.05
N HIS A 113 -4.01 0.50 -20.05
CA HIS A 113 -3.71 -0.93 -20.23
C HIS A 113 -4.85 -1.86 -19.78
N GLY A 114 -5.89 -1.33 -19.16
CA GLY A 114 -6.95 -2.12 -18.52
C GLY A 114 -6.60 -2.52 -17.09
N ILE A 115 -7.47 -3.31 -16.47
CA ILE A 115 -7.26 -3.79 -15.11
C ILE A 115 -6.44 -5.08 -15.18
N ILE A 116 -5.19 -5.00 -14.75
CA ILE A 116 -4.22 -6.11 -14.73
C ILE A 116 -3.81 -6.36 -13.27
N PRO A 117 -3.65 -7.63 -12.84
CA PRO A 117 -3.27 -7.96 -11.48
C PRO A 117 -1.77 -7.70 -11.23
N LEU A 118 -1.41 -6.44 -11.00
CA LEU A 118 -0.05 -6.03 -10.66
C LEU A 118 0.35 -6.50 -9.25
N GLY A 119 0.99 -7.66 -9.16
CA GLY A 119 1.48 -8.24 -7.89
C GLY A 119 0.43 -9.07 -7.13
N GLN A 120 -0.64 -9.48 -7.81
CA GLN A 120 -1.59 -10.49 -7.34
C GLN A 120 -1.75 -11.56 -8.42
N ALA A 121 -2.28 -12.73 -8.07
CA ALA A 121 -2.54 -13.76 -9.06
C ALA A 121 -3.71 -13.37 -9.98
N ARG A 122 -4.74 -12.72 -9.41
CA ARG A 122 -6.00 -12.43 -10.10
C ARG A 122 -6.59 -11.08 -9.66
N VAL A 123 -7.51 -10.54 -10.45
CA VAL A 123 -8.26 -9.31 -10.18
C VAL A 123 -9.54 -9.66 -9.42
N PHE A 124 -9.76 -9.00 -8.28
CA PHE A 124 -10.95 -9.19 -7.46
C PHE A 124 -11.98 -8.10 -7.71
N LEU A 125 -13.20 -8.51 -7.98
CA LEU A 125 -14.34 -7.67 -8.30
C LEU A 125 -15.44 -7.90 -7.27
N ALA A 126 -16.01 -6.83 -6.72
CA ALA A 126 -17.11 -6.92 -5.77
C ALA A 126 -18.45 -6.75 -6.48
N THR A 127 -19.48 -7.40 -5.98
CA THR A 127 -20.88 -7.20 -6.43
C THR A 127 -21.43 -5.83 -6.03
N THR A 128 -20.97 -5.29 -4.90
CA THR A 128 -21.46 -4.02 -4.33
C THR A 128 -20.37 -2.95 -4.27
N GLN A 129 -20.74 -1.69 -4.52
CA GLN A 129 -19.83 -0.54 -4.45
C GLN A 129 -19.20 -0.37 -3.07
N GLU A 130 -19.98 -0.56 -2.01
CA GLU A 130 -19.52 -0.46 -0.62
C GLU A 130 -18.41 -1.45 -0.32
N LEU A 131 -18.57 -2.71 -0.75
CA LEU A 131 -17.57 -3.76 -0.58
C LEU A 131 -16.29 -3.43 -1.36
N ALA A 132 -16.42 -3.00 -2.63
CA ALA A 132 -15.27 -2.54 -3.42
C ALA A 132 -14.52 -1.39 -2.72
N GLN A 133 -15.26 -0.40 -2.20
CA GLN A 133 -14.67 0.72 -1.47
C GLN A 133 -13.99 0.28 -0.17
N ARG A 134 -14.58 -0.64 0.60
CA ARG A 134 -13.94 -1.22 1.81
C ARG A 134 -12.61 -1.87 1.45
N MET A 135 -12.60 -2.75 0.45
CA MET A 135 -11.38 -3.41 -0.05
C MET A 135 -10.35 -2.39 -0.56
N GLY A 136 -10.80 -1.37 -1.27
CA GLY A 136 -9.96 -0.27 -1.79
C GLY A 136 -9.31 0.55 -0.68
N LYS A 137 -10.10 0.94 0.34
CA LYS A 137 -9.66 1.75 1.49
C LYS A 137 -8.57 1.07 2.31
N ARG A 138 -8.55 -0.26 2.35
CA ARG A 138 -7.47 -1.04 2.98
C ARG A 138 -6.13 -0.84 2.29
N ARG A 139 -6.12 -0.54 0.98
CA ARG A 139 -4.91 -0.38 0.17
C ARG A 139 -4.49 1.07 0.00
N ASP A 140 -5.44 1.98 -0.18
CA ASP A 140 -5.22 3.42 -0.38
C ASP A 140 -6.33 4.19 0.35
N PRO A 141 -6.03 5.26 1.11
CA PRO A 141 -7.06 6.05 1.81
C PRO A 141 -8.08 6.71 0.86
N ALA A 142 -7.73 6.98 -0.39
CA ALA A 142 -8.61 7.59 -1.39
C ALA A 142 -8.60 6.75 -2.69
N PRO A 143 -9.22 5.55 -2.67
CA PRO A 143 -9.27 4.69 -3.84
C PRO A 143 -10.24 5.25 -4.90
N VAL A 144 -9.96 4.96 -6.16
CA VAL A 144 -10.86 5.30 -7.27
C VAL A 144 -11.78 4.10 -7.53
N LEU A 145 -13.09 4.32 -7.44
CA LEU A 145 -14.10 3.32 -7.76
C LEU A 145 -14.27 3.22 -9.29
N LEU A 146 -14.17 2.00 -9.81
CA LEU A 146 -14.44 1.65 -11.20
C LEU A 146 -15.67 0.75 -11.26
N THR A 147 -16.54 1.05 -12.21
CA THR A 147 -17.70 0.22 -12.55
C THR A 147 -17.35 -0.60 -13.78
N ILE A 148 -17.47 -1.92 -13.69
CA ILE A 148 -17.11 -2.87 -14.75
C ILE A 148 -18.39 -3.46 -15.33
N GLN A 149 -18.49 -3.42 -16.66
CA GLN A 149 -19.58 -4.02 -17.42
C GLN A 149 -19.30 -5.51 -17.62
N ALA A 150 -19.45 -6.28 -16.54
CA ALA A 150 -18.99 -7.67 -16.48
C ALA A 150 -19.72 -8.58 -17.47
N GLN A 151 -21.02 -8.36 -17.72
CA GLN A 151 -21.76 -9.11 -18.74
C GLN A 151 -21.15 -8.92 -20.14
N ARG A 152 -20.86 -7.66 -20.55
CA ARG A 152 -20.25 -7.39 -21.86
C ARG A 152 -18.84 -7.97 -21.97
N ALA A 153 -18.08 -7.94 -20.88
CA ALA A 153 -16.76 -8.55 -20.83
C ALA A 153 -16.85 -10.08 -20.97
N PHE A 154 -17.84 -10.72 -20.34
CA PHE A 154 -18.08 -12.16 -20.44
C PHE A 154 -18.48 -12.57 -21.86
N GLU A 155 -19.38 -11.82 -22.51
CA GLU A 155 -19.76 -12.01 -23.91
C GLU A 155 -18.58 -11.84 -24.88
N ALA A 156 -17.61 -10.99 -24.52
CA ALA A 156 -16.36 -10.82 -25.26
C ALA A 156 -15.29 -11.90 -24.98
N GLY A 157 -15.61 -12.91 -24.15
CA GLY A 157 -14.73 -14.05 -23.85
C GLY A 157 -13.87 -13.90 -22.59
N VAL A 158 -14.09 -12.87 -21.76
CA VAL A 158 -13.37 -12.74 -20.47
C VAL A 158 -13.93 -13.77 -19.48
N LYS A 159 -13.04 -14.56 -18.88
CA LYS A 159 -13.40 -15.56 -17.87
C LYS A 159 -13.63 -14.90 -16.51
N PHE A 160 -14.73 -15.28 -15.88
CA PHE A 160 -15.05 -14.92 -14.50
C PHE A 160 -15.25 -16.19 -13.69
N SER A 161 -14.74 -16.18 -12.46
CA SER A 161 -14.99 -17.21 -11.45
C SER A 161 -15.62 -16.57 -10.23
N LYS A 162 -16.61 -17.22 -9.64
CA LYS A 162 -17.29 -16.73 -8.44
C LYS A 162 -16.52 -17.23 -7.21
N GLN A 163 -16.28 -16.36 -6.23
CA GLN A 163 -15.59 -16.67 -4.98
C GLN A 163 -16.46 -16.25 -3.80
N GLY A 164 -17.19 -17.19 -3.22
CA GLY A 164 -18.28 -16.88 -2.30
C GLY A 164 -19.41 -16.14 -3.01
N GLU A 165 -20.25 -15.39 -2.30
CA GLU A 165 -21.42 -14.74 -2.89
C GLU A 165 -21.13 -13.34 -3.44
N PHE A 166 -20.23 -12.60 -2.79
CA PHE A 166 -20.06 -11.17 -3.08
C PHE A 166 -18.83 -10.81 -3.91
N ILE A 167 -17.97 -11.78 -4.22
CA ILE A 167 -16.71 -11.55 -4.92
C ILE A 167 -16.63 -12.41 -6.19
N TYR A 168 -16.17 -11.78 -7.26
CA TYR A 168 -15.82 -12.41 -8.52
C TYR A 168 -14.33 -12.21 -8.79
N ILE A 169 -13.75 -13.17 -9.48
CA ILE A 169 -12.34 -13.19 -9.81
C ILE A 169 -12.19 -13.27 -11.32
N THR A 170 -11.26 -12.50 -11.88
CA THR A 170 -10.92 -12.53 -13.30
C THR A 170 -9.43 -12.33 -13.50
N ASP A 171 -8.89 -12.78 -14.62
CA ASP A 171 -7.46 -12.65 -14.93
C ASP A 171 -7.11 -11.23 -15.38
N HIS A 172 -7.96 -10.63 -16.21
CA HIS A 172 -7.78 -9.26 -16.69
C HIS A 172 -9.11 -8.66 -17.15
N VAL A 173 -9.23 -7.33 -17.09
CA VAL A 173 -10.37 -6.59 -17.68
C VAL A 173 -9.83 -5.64 -18.74
N PRO A 174 -10.18 -5.84 -20.04
CA PRO A 174 -9.70 -4.99 -21.11
C PRO A 174 -10.23 -3.55 -21.03
N VAL A 175 -9.53 -2.64 -21.72
CA VAL A 175 -9.97 -1.25 -21.87
C VAL A 175 -11.29 -1.20 -22.63
N GLY A 176 -12.22 -0.37 -22.15
CA GLY A 176 -13.56 -0.22 -22.74
C GLY A 176 -14.68 -0.95 -21.97
N TYR A 177 -14.34 -1.91 -21.10
CA TYR A 177 -15.32 -2.63 -20.28
C TYR A 177 -15.45 -2.09 -18.85
N PHE A 178 -14.78 -0.98 -18.55
CA PHE A 178 -14.92 -0.29 -17.27
C PHE A 178 -15.11 1.21 -17.46
N THR A 179 -15.86 1.82 -16.54
CA THR A 179 -16.10 3.25 -16.46
C THR A 179 -15.58 3.74 -15.11
N GLY A 180 -14.80 4.80 -15.12
CA GLY A 180 -14.29 5.46 -13.91
C GLY A 180 -14.41 6.98 -14.01
N PRO A 181 -14.18 7.71 -12.91
CA PRO A 181 -14.18 9.16 -12.92
C PRO A 181 -13.11 9.70 -13.89
N PRO A 182 -13.34 10.79 -14.62
CA PRO A 182 -12.34 11.28 -15.57
C PRO A 182 -11.03 11.61 -14.84
N LEU A 183 -9.91 11.19 -15.43
CA LEU A 183 -8.59 11.54 -14.91
C LEU A 183 -8.48 13.08 -14.84
N PRO A 184 -8.11 13.65 -13.68
CA PRO A 184 -7.74 15.06 -13.64
C PRO A 184 -6.63 15.26 -14.67
N LYS A 185 -6.83 16.17 -15.62
CA LYS A 185 -5.78 16.56 -16.57
C LYS A 185 -4.58 17.01 -15.74
N GLU A 186 -3.53 16.19 -15.69
CA GLU A 186 -2.26 16.63 -15.12
C GLU A 186 -1.85 17.86 -15.93
N LYS A 187 -1.87 19.01 -15.26
CA LYS A 187 -1.13 20.19 -15.70
C LYS A 187 0.31 19.68 -15.78
N ARG A 188 0.76 19.35 -16.99
CA ARG A 188 2.14 18.94 -17.25
C ARG A 188 3.01 20.02 -16.63
N GLU A 189 3.55 19.77 -15.44
CA GLU A 189 4.63 20.60 -14.93
C GLU A 189 5.76 20.39 -15.94
N ALA A 190 6.04 21.45 -16.69
CA ALA A 190 7.11 21.46 -17.68
C ALA A 190 8.36 20.83 -17.05
N PRO A 191 9.09 19.97 -17.78
CA PRO A 191 10.32 19.39 -17.27
C PRO A 191 11.19 20.53 -16.76
N LYS A 192 11.51 20.51 -15.46
CA LYS A 192 12.44 21.49 -14.87
C LYS A 192 13.70 21.49 -15.73
N PRO A 193 14.18 22.66 -16.19
CA PRO A 193 15.32 22.70 -17.09
C PRO A 193 16.49 22.00 -16.41
N LYS A 194 17.02 20.97 -17.09
CA LYS A 194 18.27 20.32 -16.70
C LYS A 194 19.32 21.44 -16.63
N LYS A 195 19.92 21.66 -15.47
CA LYS A 195 21.09 22.53 -15.37
C LYS A 195 22.19 21.87 -16.18
N GLU A 196 22.56 22.50 -17.28
CA GLU A 196 23.75 22.17 -18.04
C GLU A 196 24.98 22.26 -17.11
N PRO A 197 25.94 21.32 -17.20
CA PRO A 197 27.19 21.47 -16.47
C PRO A 197 27.96 22.66 -17.07
N VAL A 198 28.29 23.62 -16.22
CA VAL A 198 29.07 24.80 -16.60
C VAL A 198 30.45 24.35 -17.06
N ALA A 199 30.75 24.58 -18.34
CA ALA A 199 32.06 24.38 -18.91
C ALA A 199 33.08 25.29 -18.20
N HIS A 200 34.03 24.70 -17.49
CA HIS A 200 35.18 25.43 -16.99
C HIS A 200 36.07 25.83 -18.18
N ARG A 201 36.12 27.14 -18.45
CA ARG A 201 36.97 27.75 -19.48
C ARG A 201 38.44 27.44 -19.16
N ALA A 202 39.10 26.78 -20.10
CA ALA A 202 40.56 26.67 -20.13
C ALA A 202 41.15 28.07 -20.37
N GLY A 203 41.81 28.62 -19.34
CA GLY A 203 42.72 29.75 -19.45
C GLY A 203 44.15 29.22 -19.40
N VAL A 204 44.94 29.57 -20.41
CA VAL A 204 46.32 29.13 -20.62
C VAL A 204 47.30 30.17 -20.07
N LEU A 205 48.50 29.69 -19.68
CA LEU A 205 49.84 30.33 -19.61
C LEU A 205 50.31 30.90 -18.25
N PRO A 206 51.64 31.00 -18.00
CA PRO A 206 52.71 30.02 -18.24
C PRO A 206 53.74 29.92 -17.08
N TYR A 207 54.63 28.92 -17.21
CA TYR A 207 55.96 28.72 -16.59
C TYR A 207 56.51 29.77 -15.60
N SER A 208 56.86 29.36 -14.37
CA SER A 208 57.98 29.94 -13.60
C SER A 208 58.45 28.98 -12.50
N SER A 209 59.74 28.71 -12.53
CA SER A 209 60.57 27.92 -11.61
C SER A 209 60.59 28.44 -10.17
N ALA A 210 60.54 27.52 -9.18
CA ALA A 210 61.37 27.57 -7.96
C ALA A 210 61.09 26.35 -7.06
N SER A 211 62.16 25.82 -6.47
CA SER A 211 62.23 24.55 -5.75
C SER A 211 62.08 24.70 -4.22
N ARG A 212 61.59 23.61 -3.59
CA ARG A 212 61.76 23.17 -2.17
C ARG A 212 60.84 23.80 -1.09
N PRO A 213 60.80 23.22 0.14
CA PRO A 213 60.31 21.88 0.48
C PRO A 213 59.27 21.97 1.62
N GLY A 214 58.20 21.19 1.54
CA GLY A 214 57.17 21.20 2.57
C GLY A 214 55.99 20.34 2.15
N SER A 215 56.17 19.03 2.29
CA SER A 215 55.21 18.00 1.92
C SER A 215 53.81 18.30 2.48
N ARG A 216 52.90 18.74 1.62
CA ARG A 216 51.46 18.62 1.90
C ARG A 216 51.04 17.20 1.50
N PRO A 217 50.31 16.46 2.35
CA PRO A 217 49.92 15.10 2.03
C PRO A 217 49.04 15.11 0.78
N VAL A 218 49.43 14.26 -0.17
CA VAL A 218 48.68 13.98 -1.40
C VAL A 218 47.31 13.44 -0.99
N ILE A 219 46.23 14.15 -1.34
CA ILE A 219 44.87 13.63 -1.24
C ILE A 219 44.74 12.55 -2.32
N PRO A 220 44.51 11.28 -1.98
CA PRO A 220 44.34 10.26 -3.01
C PRO A 220 43.06 10.54 -3.79
N GLU A 221 43.16 10.59 -5.12
CA GLU A 221 42.01 10.76 -6.01
C GLU A 221 40.98 9.67 -5.75
N GLU A 222 39.78 10.09 -5.33
CA GLU A 222 38.61 9.23 -5.15
C GLU A 222 38.18 8.67 -6.51
N ARG A 223 38.67 7.47 -6.86
CA ARG A 223 38.16 6.72 -8.02
C ARG A 223 36.67 6.39 -7.82
N PRO A 224 35.83 6.41 -8.87
CA PRO A 224 34.42 6.07 -8.76
C PRO A 224 34.25 4.66 -8.17
N GLY A 225 33.70 4.58 -6.96
CA GLY A 225 33.56 3.33 -6.19
C GLY A 225 34.37 3.28 -4.88
N SER A 226 35.27 4.23 -4.63
CA SER A 226 35.99 4.36 -3.36
C SER A 226 35.14 5.11 -2.34
N PHE A 227 34.66 4.43 -1.31
CA PHE A 227 34.00 5.06 -0.15
C PHE A 227 34.99 5.12 1.01
N THR A 228 35.71 6.23 1.17
CA THR A 228 36.52 6.48 2.37
C THR A 228 35.62 7.12 3.43
N PHE A 229 35.45 6.43 4.57
CA PHE A 229 34.59 6.91 5.64
C PHE A 229 35.33 8.00 6.44
N ASP A 230 35.20 9.25 5.99
CA ASP A 230 35.80 10.40 6.64
C ASP A 230 34.97 10.84 7.88
N MET A 231 35.56 10.61 9.05
CA MET A 231 34.93 10.78 10.36
C MET A 231 34.62 12.26 10.66
N GLU A 232 35.38 13.20 10.11
CA GLU A 232 35.15 14.64 10.30
C GLU A 232 33.98 15.15 9.46
N ARG A 233 33.87 14.66 8.22
CA ARG A 233 32.76 14.96 7.31
C ARG A 233 31.42 14.42 7.84
N SER A 234 31.48 13.27 8.51
CA SER A 234 30.34 12.64 9.18
C SER A 234 29.81 13.49 10.35
N ARG A 235 30.72 14.00 11.18
CA ARG A 235 30.37 14.87 12.34
C ARG A 235 29.75 16.20 11.89
N THR A 236 30.30 16.83 10.86
CA THR A 236 29.78 18.10 10.34
C THR A 236 28.38 17.96 9.71
N LEU A 237 28.13 16.88 8.96
CA LEU A 237 26.80 16.57 8.43
C LEU A 237 25.78 16.30 9.54
N GLN A 238 26.19 15.60 10.61
CA GLN A 238 25.34 15.34 11.77
C GLN A 238 24.96 16.64 12.50
N GLN A 239 25.91 17.57 12.69
CA GLN A 239 25.64 18.90 13.25
C GLN A 239 24.69 19.73 12.37
N GLN A 240 24.87 19.72 11.04
CA GLN A 240 23.94 20.40 10.13
C GLN A 240 22.52 19.82 10.20
N ARG A 241 22.39 18.50 10.37
CA ARG A 241 21.10 17.81 10.48
C ARG A 241 20.37 18.17 11.78
N LEU A 242 21.11 18.31 12.89
CA LEU A 242 20.59 18.78 14.18
C LEU A 242 20.11 20.24 14.08
N ARG A 243 20.89 21.13 13.46
CA ARG A 243 20.49 22.52 13.21
C ARG A 243 19.20 22.63 12.40
N ARG A 244 19.07 21.84 11.33
CA ARG A 244 17.83 21.78 10.52
C ARG A 244 16.62 21.25 11.31
N LYS A 245 16.81 20.27 12.20
CA LYS A 245 15.75 19.78 13.08
C LYS A 245 15.31 20.84 14.11
N GLY A 246 16.25 21.58 14.68
CA GLY A 246 15.98 22.71 15.58
C GLY A 246 15.13 23.79 14.89
N LEU A 247 15.57 24.23 13.71
CA LEU A 247 14.86 25.25 12.92
C LEU A 247 13.41 24.81 12.58
N LYS A 248 13.20 23.53 12.25
CA LYS A 248 11.85 22.99 11.99
C LYS A 248 10.95 22.98 13.22
N LYS A 249 11.48 22.67 14.41
CA LYS A 249 10.73 22.71 15.67
C LYS A 249 10.29 24.14 16.01
N GLU A 250 11.18 25.12 15.79
CA GLU A 250 10.89 26.52 16.06
C GLU A 250 9.78 27.08 15.13
N ILE A 251 9.82 26.69 13.84
CA ILE A 251 8.76 27.04 12.86
C ILE A 251 7.42 26.41 13.25
N ALA A 252 7.43 25.17 13.76
CA ALA A 252 6.22 24.49 14.22
C ALA A 252 5.60 25.18 15.44
N TRP A 253 6.42 25.50 16.46
CA TRP A 253 5.98 26.24 17.65
C TRP A 253 5.36 27.60 17.29
N LYS A 254 6.01 28.38 16.42
CA LYS A 254 5.49 29.68 15.97
C LYS A 254 4.15 29.55 15.22
N LYS A 255 3.92 28.45 14.49
CA LYS A 255 2.63 28.18 13.83
C LYS A 255 1.55 27.79 14.83
N ASP A 256 1.86 27.00 15.85
CA ASP A 256 0.90 26.60 16.87
C ASP A 256 0.48 27.77 17.76
N VAL A 257 1.42 28.65 18.14
CA VAL A 257 1.11 29.89 18.88
C VAL A 257 0.19 30.82 18.08
N ARG A 258 0.43 30.99 16.77
CA ARG A 258 -0.48 31.76 15.89
C ARG A 258 -1.87 31.13 15.78
N ARG A 259 -1.95 29.79 15.82
CA ARG A 259 -3.21 29.04 15.75
C ARG A 259 -4.02 29.19 17.04
N LEU A 260 -3.36 29.21 18.19
CA LEU A 260 -3.97 29.46 19.50
C LEU A 260 -4.48 30.91 19.63
N ARG A 261 -3.74 31.89 19.11
CA ARG A 261 -4.16 33.30 19.12
C ARG A 261 -5.45 33.53 18.31
N ARG A 262 -5.54 32.93 17.12
CA ARG A 262 -6.76 32.95 16.27
C ARG A 262 -7.97 32.24 16.88
N LYS A 263 -7.77 31.32 17.82
CA LYS A 263 -8.85 30.64 18.56
C LYS A 263 -9.36 31.43 19.76
N ARG A 264 -8.61 32.44 20.23
CA ARG A 264 -9.02 33.33 21.33
C ARG A 264 -9.78 34.58 20.87
N GLU A 265 -9.70 34.90 19.58
CA GLU A 265 -10.37 36.06 18.94
C GLU A 265 -11.70 35.67 18.25
N ARG A 266 -12.19 34.44 18.45
CA ARG A 266 -13.52 33.97 18.05
C ARG A 266 -14.25 33.47 19.28
#